data_AF-A0A6I2LA33-F1
#
_entry.id   AF-A0A6I2LA33-F1
#
_cell.length_a   1.000
_cell.length_b   1.000
_cell.length_c   1.000
_cell.angle_alpha   90.00
_cell.angle_beta   90.00
_cell.angle_gamma   90.00
#
_symmetry.space_group_name_H-M   'P 1'
#
loop_
_entity.id
_entity.type
_entity.pdbx_description
1 polymer ?
#
loop_
_entity_poly.entity_id
_entity_poly.type
_entity_poly.pdbx_seq_one_letter_code
_entity_poly.pdbx_strand_id
1 'polypeptide(L)'
;MLRLSMLIVLALAASIGHAEADLLADLTKGQPKDVAAIAARIATCAHFSGEESYDTARRREIAAAMKKYRCETLEKDEAVVRRRYKDNPAVLGILQKAHEW
;
A
#
# COMPACT_ATOMS: atom_id res chain seq x y z
N MET A 1 33.09 -5.11 -29.94
CA MET A 1 31.73 -4.71 -30.32
C MET A 1 30.79 -5.03 -29.18
N LEU A 2 30.10 -3.99 -28.69
CA LEU A 2 28.93 -3.95 -27.80
C LEU A 2 29.01 -4.62 -26.40
N ARG A 3 29.82 -4.05 -25.49
CA ARG A 3 29.58 -4.10 -24.03
C ARG A 3 28.63 -2.97 -23.60
N LEU A 4 27.44 -2.90 -24.20
CA LEU A 4 26.49 -1.81 -23.95
C LEU A 4 25.04 -2.33 -23.90
N SER A 5 24.70 -3.21 -22.96
CA SER A 5 23.30 -3.62 -22.77
C SER A 5 22.87 -3.93 -21.32
N MET A 6 23.74 -3.73 -20.31
CA MET A 6 23.39 -4.05 -18.91
C MET A 6 23.19 -2.81 -18.01
N LEU A 7 23.04 -1.62 -18.59
CA LEU A 7 22.76 -0.39 -17.83
C LEU A 7 21.38 0.22 -18.12
N ILE A 8 20.60 -0.32 -19.06
CA ILE A 8 19.28 0.23 -19.41
C ILE A 8 18.14 -0.40 -18.57
N VAL A 9 18.34 -1.58 -17.96
CA VAL A 9 17.28 -2.29 -17.23
C VAL A 9 17.10 -1.77 -15.79
N LEU A 10 18.09 -1.09 -15.19
CA LEU A 10 17.99 -0.64 -13.79
C LEU A 10 17.18 0.65 -13.61
N ALA A 11 16.89 1.40 -14.69
CA ALA A 11 16.19 2.69 -14.61
C ALA A 11 14.65 2.55 -14.64
N LEU A 12 14.09 1.42 -15.12
CA LEU A 12 12.65 1.29 -15.33
C LEU A 12 11.87 0.87 -14.06
N ALA A 13 12.49 0.08 -13.17
CA ALA A 13 11.83 -0.41 -11.95
C ALA A 13 11.60 0.70 -10.90
N ALA A 14 12.47 1.72 -10.87
CA ALA A 14 12.33 2.82 -9.92
C ALA A 14 11.11 3.70 -10.21
N SER A 15 10.68 3.83 -11.47
CA SER A 15 9.61 4.75 -11.88
C SER A 15 8.22 4.35 -11.36
N ILE A 16 7.96 3.04 -11.20
CA ILE A 16 6.66 2.53 -10.76
C ILE A 16 6.45 2.80 -9.27
N GLY A 17 7.47 2.57 -8.44
CA GLY A 17 7.38 2.81 -7.00
C GLY A 17 7.20 4.28 -6.60
N HIS A 18 7.70 5.22 -7.42
CA HIS A 18 7.47 6.65 -7.17
C HIS A 18 6.04 7.08 -7.47
N ALA A 19 5.43 6.57 -8.55
CA ALA A 19 4.05 6.89 -8.89
C ALA A 19 3.05 6.37 -7.85
N GLU A 20 3.24 5.15 -7.33
CA GLU A 20 2.43 4.62 -6.23
C GLU A 20 2.61 5.43 -4.95
N ALA A 21 3.84 5.82 -4.62
CA ALA A 21 4.11 6.65 -3.46
C ALA A 21 3.41 8.02 -3.54
N ASP A 22 3.40 8.66 -4.72
CA ASP A 22 2.72 9.93 -4.95
C ASP A 22 1.20 9.80 -4.84
N LEU A 23 0.62 8.75 -5.43
CA LEU A 23 -0.82 8.48 -5.30
C LEU A 23 -1.22 8.25 -3.82
N LEU A 24 -0.33 7.65 -3.01
CA LEU A 24 -0.61 7.34 -1.61
C LEU A 24 -0.50 8.59 -0.75
N ALA A 25 0.48 9.43 -1.08
CA ALA A 25 0.61 10.77 -0.52
C ALA A 25 -0.64 11.59 -0.81
N ASP A 26 -1.17 11.55 -2.04
CA ASP A 26 -2.39 12.26 -2.41
C ASP A 26 -3.64 11.71 -1.70
N LEU A 27 -3.80 10.39 -1.59
CA LEU A 27 -4.89 9.75 -0.85
C LEU A 27 -4.93 10.18 0.63
N THR A 28 -3.76 10.33 1.24
CA THR A 28 -3.62 10.62 2.69
C THR A 28 -3.49 12.12 3.00
N LYS A 29 -3.31 12.97 1.98
CA LYS A 29 -3.11 14.40 2.13
C LYS A 29 -4.30 15.07 2.82
N GLY A 30 -4.00 15.84 3.87
CA GLY A 30 -5.02 16.60 4.61
C GLY A 30 -5.95 15.76 5.48
N GLN A 31 -5.76 14.44 5.55
CA GLN A 31 -6.54 13.57 6.43
C GLN A 31 -6.09 13.71 7.89
N PRO A 32 -6.99 13.44 8.85
CA PRO A 32 -6.59 13.22 10.24
C PRO A 32 -5.47 12.17 10.33
N LYS A 33 -4.55 12.33 11.29
CA LYS A 33 -3.35 11.48 11.37
C LYS A 33 -3.67 9.99 11.48
N ASP A 34 -4.70 9.63 12.23
CA ASP A 34 -5.15 8.25 12.39
C ASP A 34 -5.82 7.70 11.11
N VAL A 35 -6.58 8.52 10.39
CA VAL A 35 -7.13 8.20 9.07
C VAL A 35 -6.02 8.00 8.03
N ALA A 36 -5.06 8.92 7.95
CA ALA A 36 -3.91 8.81 7.05
C ALA A 36 -3.10 7.54 7.32
N ALA A 37 -2.84 7.24 8.60
CA ALA A 37 -2.07 6.07 8.99
C ALA A 37 -2.80 4.75 8.66
N ILE A 38 -4.10 4.65 8.93
CA ILE A 38 -4.83 3.43 8.61
C ILE A 38 -5.03 3.29 7.09
N ALA A 39 -5.32 4.37 6.36
CA ALA A 39 -5.48 4.34 4.91
C ALA A 39 -4.18 3.90 4.21
N ALA A 40 -3.03 4.44 4.63
CA ALA A 40 -1.74 4.01 4.08
C ALA A 40 -1.48 2.51 4.30
N ARG A 41 -1.88 1.99 5.46
CA ARG A 41 -1.70 0.58 5.80
C ARG A 41 -2.69 -0.32 5.06
N ILE A 42 -3.94 0.10 4.88
CA ILE A 42 -4.92 -0.60 4.04
C ILE A 42 -4.37 -0.75 2.63
N ALA A 43 -3.98 0.37 2.00
CA ALA A 43 -3.42 0.40 0.66
C ALA A 43 -2.21 -0.52 0.51
N THR A 44 -1.28 -0.46 1.47
CA THR A 44 -0.09 -1.32 1.46
C THR A 44 -0.46 -2.81 1.57
N CYS A 45 -1.41 -3.17 2.43
CA CYS A 45 -1.86 -4.55 2.56
C CYS A 45 -2.64 -5.03 1.33
N ALA A 46 -3.47 -4.17 0.73
CA ALA A 46 -4.18 -4.46 -0.52
C ALA A 46 -3.19 -4.78 -1.65
N HIS A 47 -2.18 -3.93 -1.84
CA HIS A 47 -1.08 -4.13 -2.78
C HIS A 47 -0.45 -5.52 -2.63
N PHE A 48 0.11 -5.85 -1.45
CA PHE A 48 0.78 -7.13 -1.24
C PHE A 48 -0.16 -8.34 -1.30
N SER A 49 -1.44 -8.17 -0.96
CA SER A 49 -2.42 -9.26 -1.05
C SER A 49 -2.79 -9.63 -2.49
N GLY A 50 -2.66 -8.67 -3.42
CA GLY A 50 -2.91 -8.87 -4.85
C GLY A 50 -1.71 -9.40 -5.63
N GLU A 51 -0.53 -9.47 -5.04
CA GLU A 51 0.68 -9.89 -5.73
C GLU A 51 0.77 -11.41 -5.92
N GLU A 52 1.30 -11.83 -7.07
CA GLU A 52 1.52 -13.24 -7.37
C GLU A 52 2.76 -13.78 -6.65
N SER A 53 2.59 -14.91 -5.95
CA SER A 53 3.69 -15.65 -5.31
C SER A 53 4.29 -16.71 -6.25
N TYR A 54 4.76 -16.28 -7.42
CA TYR A 54 5.19 -17.16 -8.53
C TYR A 54 6.37 -18.07 -8.18
N ASP A 55 7.16 -17.71 -7.17
CA ASP A 55 8.20 -18.58 -6.61
C ASP A 55 8.29 -18.50 -5.08
N THR A 56 9.24 -19.25 -4.50
CA THR A 56 9.45 -19.33 -3.06
C THR A 56 10.08 -18.05 -2.49
N ALA A 57 10.94 -17.37 -3.23
CA ALA A 57 11.58 -16.14 -2.79
C ALA A 57 10.53 -15.02 -2.69
N ARG A 58 9.74 -14.83 -3.74
CA ARG A 58 8.66 -13.85 -3.78
C ARG A 58 7.61 -14.09 -2.69
N ARG A 59 7.23 -15.34 -2.47
CA ARG A 59 6.32 -15.71 -1.36
C ARG A 59 6.84 -15.28 0.00
N ARG A 60 8.15 -15.42 0.24
CA ARG A 60 8.78 -14.99 1.51
C ARG A 60 8.81 -13.47 1.63
N GLU A 61 9.05 -12.76 0.55
CA GLU A 61 8.99 -11.29 0.51
C GLU A 61 7.59 -10.78 0.86
N ILE A 62 6.56 -11.29 0.18
CA ILE A 62 5.16 -10.94 0.44
C ILE A 62 4.80 -11.25 1.90
N ALA A 63 5.11 -12.46 2.39
CA ALA A 63 4.83 -12.82 3.78
C ALA A 63 5.53 -11.92 4.80
N ALA A 64 6.79 -11.54 4.53
CA ALA A 64 7.53 -10.60 5.38
C ALA A 64 6.91 -9.20 5.36
N ALA A 65 6.46 -8.73 4.20
CA ALA A 65 5.78 -7.45 4.06
C ALA A 65 4.43 -7.45 4.80
N MET A 66 3.59 -8.46 4.58
CA MET A 66 2.29 -8.60 5.26
C MET A 66 2.44 -8.56 6.78
N LYS A 67 3.46 -9.24 7.32
CA LYS A 67 3.80 -9.21 8.75
C LYS A 67 4.32 -7.84 9.20
N LYS A 68 5.23 -7.21 8.42
CA LYS A 68 5.80 -5.88 8.72
C LYS A 68 4.70 -4.83 8.84
N TYR A 69 3.72 -4.87 7.94
CA TYR A 69 2.60 -3.93 7.90
C TYR A 69 1.42 -4.37 8.77
N ARG A 70 1.54 -5.49 9.51
CA ARG A 70 0.54 -5.99 10.45
C ARG A 70 -0.83 -6.21 9.80
N CYS A 71 -0.85 -6.72 8.58
CA CYS A 71 -2.08 -6.92 7.81
C CYS A 71 -3.06 -7.88 8.51
N GLU A 72 -2.57 -8.78 9.36
CA GLU A 72 -3.38 -9.68 10.19
C GLU A 72 -4.24 -8.96 11.24
N THR A 73 -3.90 -7.72 11.61
CA THR A 73 -4.68 -6.91 12.56
C THR A 73 -5.43 -5.75 11.91
N LEU A 74 -5.37 -5.65 10.58
CA LEU A 74 -5.84 -4.49 9.83
C LEU A 74 -7.33 -4.21 10.07
N GLU A 75 -8.18 -5.22 9.92
CA GLU A 75 -9.64 -5.09 10.04
C GLU A 75 -10.06 -4.56 11.41
N LYS A 76 -9.44 -5.06 12.48
CA LYS A 76 -9.73 -4.63 13.86
C LYS A 76 -9.37 -3.16 14.07
N ASP A 77 -8.20 -2.74 13.60
CA ASP A 77 -7.73 -1.38 13.74
C ASP A 77 -8.53 -0.41 12.85
N GLU A 78 -8.91 -0.84 11.63
CA GLU A 78 -9.81 -0.08 10.75
C GLU A 78 -11.18 0.12 11.39
N ALA A 79 -11.75 -0.92 12.01
CA ALA A 79 -13.04 -0.83 12.70
C ALA A 79 -13.03 0.24 13.83
N VAL A 80 -11.89 0.42 14.51
CA VAL A 80 -11.74 1.49 15.51
C VAL A 80 -11.85 2.86 14.85
N VAL A 81 -11.17 3.08 13.72
CA VAL A 81 -11.21 4.35 12.99
C VAL A 81 -12.59 4.59 12.37
N ARG A 82 -13.19 3.58 11.71
CA ARG A 82 -14.55 3.67 11.15
C ARG A 82 -15.58 4.06 12.20
N ARG A 83 -15.51 3.48 13.40
CA ARG A 83 -16.41 3.84 14.50
C ARG A 83 -16.21 5.28 14.97
N ARG A 84 -14.97 5.77 15.02
CA ARG A 84 -14.66 7.17 15.39
C ARG A 84 -15.20 8.16 14.36
N TYR A 85 -15.14 7.81 13.07
CA TYR A 85 -15.53 8.66 11.95
C TYR A 85 -16.85 8.23 11.29
N LYS A 86 -17.72 7.53 12.02
CA LYS A 86 -18.94 6.91 11.48
C LYS A 86 -19.88 7.89 10.76
N ASP A 87 -19.87 9.16 11.20
CA ASP A 87 -20.73 10.23 10.67
C ASP A 87 -19.98 11.15 9.67
N ASN A 88 -18.77 10.76 9.24
CA ASN A 88 -17.96 11.50 8.28
C ASN A 88 -17.81 10.70 6.97
N PRO A 89 -18.72 10.90 5.99
CA PRO A 89 -18.71 10.13 4.74
C PRO A 89 -17.44 10.35 3.91
N ALA A 90 -16.81 11.52 4.01
CA ALA A 90 -15.56 11.79 3.30
C ALA A 90 -14.43 10.88 3.81
N VAL A 91 -14.29 10.73 5.13
CA VAL A 91 -13.31 9.80 5.73
C VAL A 91 -13.62 8.36 5.36
N LEU A 92 -14.88 7.94 5.44
CA LEU A 92 -15.26 6.56 5.05
C LEU A 92 -14.96 6.29 3.57
N GLY A 93 -15.12 7.29 2.70
CA GLY A 93 -14.73 7.22 1.29
C GLY A 93 -13.22 7.07 1.09
N ILE A 94 -12.38 7.72 1.90
CA ILE A 94 -10.92 7.52 1.86
C ILE A 94 -10.54 6.09 2.27
N LEU A 95 -11.16 5.56 3.33
CA LEU A 95 -10.90 4.18 3.76
C LEU A 95 -11.32 3.18 2.68
N GLN A 96 -12.45 3.41 2.01
CA GLN A 96 -12.89 2.59 0.88
C GLN A 96 -11.89 2.63 -0.28
N LYS A 97 -11.47 3.83 -0.72
CA LYS A 97 -10.48 3.98 -1.80
C LYS A 97 -9.15 3.31 -1.46
N ALA A 98 -8.75 3.30 -0.19
CA ALA A 98 -7.54 2.61 0.22
C ALA A 98 -7.59 1.08 0.00
N HIS A 99 -8.78 0.46 0.03
CA HIS A 99 -8.95 -0.97 -0.27
C HIS A 99 -8.88 -1.28 -1.77
N GLU A 100 -9.03 -0.25 -2.62
CA GLU A 100 -8.99 -0.35 -4.09
C GLU A 100 -7.58 -0.10 -4.66
N TRP A 101 -6.60 -0.01 -3.76
CA TRP A 101 -5.20 0.24 -4.06
C TRP A 101 -4.52 -0.97 -4.72
#